data_AF-A0A3G2L997-F1
#
_entry.id   AF-A0A3G2L997-F1
#
_cell.length_a   1.000
_cell.length_b   1.000
_cell.length_c   1.000
_cell.angle_alpha   90.00
_cell.angle_beta   90.00
_cell.angle_gamma   90.00
#
_symmetry.space_group_name_H-M   'P 1'
#
loop_
_entity.id
_entity.type
_entity.pdbx_description
1 polymer ?
#
loop_
_entity_poly.entity_id
_entity_poly.type
_entity_poly.pdbx_seq_one_letter_code
_entity_poly.pdbx_strand_id
1 'polypeptide(L)'
;METKTRNNHIGRKISRIRELRGMKQETLAEQLGISQQAISNIENSEKVEDVKLEEIASILGVTKEGIENFSEEAVFNIINNTFKDNSSNNNNYLCTINPIEKIIELYERLVQAEKDKVAYLEKLLDKK
;
A
#
# COMPACT_ATOMS: atom_id res chain seq x y z
N MET A 1 24.99 5.12 -16.28
CA MET A 1 23.65 5.65 -16.62
C MET A 1 23.25 6.59 -15.51
N GLU A 2 23.27 7.89 -15.77
CA GLU A 2 22.91 8.92 -14.80
C GLU A 2 21.41 8.83 -14.51
N THR A 3 21.06 8.54 -13.25
CA THR A 3 19.67 8.53 -12.79
C THR A 3 19.18 9.97 -12.75
N LYS A 4 18.46 10.35 -13.83
CA LYS A 4 17.70 11.60 -13.95
C LYS A 4 17.03 11.89 -12.61
N THR A 5 17.45 12.96 -11.94
CA THR A 5 16.88 13.43 -10.67
C THR A 5 15.36 13.43 -10.82
N ARG A 6 14.67 12.55 -10.07
CA ARG A 6 13.21 12.54 -10.03
C ARG A 6 12.80 13.90 -9.49
N ASN A 7 12.41 14.82 -10.36
CA ASN A 7 11.94 16.14 -9.94
C ASN A 7 10.82 15.93 -8.92
N ASN A 8 11.10 16.27 -7.67
CA ASN A 8 10.20 16.10 -6.53
C ASN A 8 9.15 17.21 -6.55
N HIS A 9 8.40 17.29 -7.64
CA HIS A 9 7.45 18.36 -7.88
C HIS A 9 6.18 18.10 -7.07
N ILE A 10 6.10 18.72 -5.89
CA ILE A 10 5.02 18.52 -4.92
C ILE A 10 3.66 18.87 -5.51
N GLY A 11 3.55 19.97 -6.26
CA GLY A 11 2.30 20.37 -6.90
C GLY A 11 1.70 19.29 -7.83
N ARG A 12 2.53 18.61 -8.63
CA ARG A 12 2.07 17.52 -9.50
C ARG A 12 1.57 16.32 -8.70
N LYS A 13 2.22 16.01 -7.58
CA LYS A 13 1.77 14.95 -6.67
C LYS A 13 0.41 15.29 -6.05
N ILE A 14 0.21 16.54 -5.64
CA ILE A 14 -1.09 17.05 -5.16
C ILE A 14 -2.16 16.87 -6.24
N SER A 15 -1.92 17.34 -7.47
CA SER A 15 -2.86 17.20 -8.59
C SER A 15 -3.24 15.74 -8.81
N ARG A 16 -2.27 14.84 -8.78
CA ARG A 16 -2.50 13.42 -9.02
C ARG A 16 -3.32 12.76 -7.91
N ILE A 17 -2.99 13.04 -6.65
CA ILE A 17 -3.75 12.53 -5.50
C ILE A 17 -5.19 13.06 -5.56
N ARG A 18 -5.38 14.35 -5.89
CA ARG A 18 -6.70 14.96 -6.07
C ARG A 18 -7.52 14.25 -7.15
N GLU A 19 -6.92 13.98 -8.31
CA GLU A 19 -7.58 13.24 -9.40
C GLU A 19 -7.95 11.82 -9.00
N LEU A 20 -7.06 11.10 -8.30
CA LEU A 20 -7.34 9.76 -7.79
C LEU A 20 -8.49 9.75 -6.76
N ARG A 21 -8.67 10.85 -6.03
CA ARG A 21 -9.82 11.06 -5.14
C ARG A 21 -11.10 11.49 -5.87
N GLY A 22 -11.05 11.67 -7.19
CA GLY A 22 -12.19 12.15 -7.99
C GLY A 22 -12.60 13.59 -7.66
N MET A 23 -11.70 14.39 -7.09
CA MET A 23 -11.97 15.74 -6.61
C MET A 23 -11.64 16.78 -7.70
N LYS A 24 -12.53 17.75 -7.93
CA LYS A 24 -12.26 18.89 -8.83
C LYS A 24 -11.38 19.92 -8.14
N GLN A 25 -10.62 20.70 -8.92
CA GLN A 25 -9.84 21.81 -8.37
C GLN A 25 -10.71 22.85 -7.65
N GLU A 26 -11.92 23.10 -8.17
CA GLU A 26 -12.92 23.98 -7.56
C GLU A 26 -13.29 23.53 -6.14
N THR A 27 -13.56 22.23 -5.96
CA THR A 27 -13.90 21.64 -4.66
C THR A 27 -12.76 21.77 -3.65
N LEU A 28 -11.51 21.50 -4.08
CA LEU A 28 -10.34 21.67 -3.22
C LEU A 28 -10.14 23.14 -2.84
N ALA A 29 -10.37 24.06 -3.79
CA ALA A 29 -10.26 25.49 -3.56
C ALA A 29 -11.31 25.99 -2.57
N GLU A 30 -12.56 25.54 -2.68
CA GLU A 30 -13.65 25.84 -1.76
C GLU A 30 -13.31 25.38 -0.33
N GLN A 31 -12.76 24.18 -0.17
CA GLN A 31 -12.38 23.65 1.15
C GLN A 31 -11.19 24.37 1.77
N LEU A 32 -10.27 24.90 0.95
CA LEU A 32 -9.14 25.73 1.40
C LEU A 32 -9.51 27.22 1.53
N GLY A 33 -10.71 27.62 1.16
CA GLY A 33 -11.14 29.03 1.18
C GLY A 33 -10.35 29.93 0.21
N ILE A 34 -9.83 29.38 -0.88
CA ILE A 34 -9.04 30.11 -1.89
C ILE A 34 -9.67 29.97 -3.28
N SER A 35 -9.15 30.71 -4.26
CA SER A 35 -9.64 30.62 -5.64
C SER A 35 -9.15 29.36 -6.34
N GLN A 36 -9.92 28.85 -7.30
CA GLN A 36 -9.50 27.73 -8.15
C GLN A 36 -8.18 28.04 -8.90
N GLN A 37 -7.96 29.30 -9.29
CA GLN A 37 -6.71 29.73 -9.89
C GLN A 37 -5.52 29.57 -8.93
N ALA A 38 -5.72 29.83 -7.63
CA ALA A 38 -4.68 29.63 -6.62
C ALA A 38 -4.31 28.14 -6.49
N ILE A 39 -5.30 27.23 -6.54
CA ILE A 39 -5.03 25.78 -6.59
C ILE A 39 -4.26 25.39 -7.83
N SER A 40 -4.66 25.88 -9.01
CA SER A 40 -3.93 25.63 -10.24
C SER A 40 -2.47 26.09 -10.15
N ASN A 41 -2.21 27.23 -9.52
CA ASN A 41 -0.85 27.73 -9.30
C ASN A 41 -0.07 26.85 -8.31
N ILE A 42 -0.72 26.35 -7.24
CA ILE A 42 -0.10 25.42 -6.27
C ILE A 42 0.27 24.10 -6.96
N GLU A 43 -0.62 23.54 -7.77
CA GLU A 43 -0.39 22.29 -8.50
C GLU A 43 0.74 22.41 -9.54
N ASN A 44 0.95 23.61 -10.09
CA ASN A 44 2.06 23.91 -10.99
C ASN A 44 3.36 24.31 -10.27
N SER A 45 3.36 24.42 -8.94
CA SER A 45 4.55 24.76 -8.17
C SER A 45 5.35 23.52 -7.77
N GLU A 46 6.68 23.58 -7.96
CA GLU A 46 7.57 22.48 -7.57
C GLU A 46 7.63 22.31 -6.05
N LYS A 47 7.52 23.41 -5.30
CA LYS A 47 7.52 23.45 -3.85
C LYS A 47 6.23 24.09 -3.33
N VAL A 48 5.74 23.58 -2.21
CA VAL A 48 4.59 24.13 -1.48
C VAL A 48 5.04 24.37 -0.06
N GLU A 49 4.58 25.46 0.54
CA GLU A 49 4.86 25.79 1.93
C GLU A 49 4.30 24.70 2.86
N ASP A 50 5.07 24.30 3.87
CA ASP A 50 4.76 23.17 4.73
C ASP A 50 3.37 23.25 5.37
N VAL A 51 3.01 24.44 5.87
CA VAL A 51 1.69 24.69 6.49
C VAL A 51 0.56 24.43 5.50
N LYS A 52 0.68 24.95 4.28
CA LYS A 52 -0.33 24.73 3.22
C LYS A 52 -0.36 23.28 2.75
N LEU A 53 0.79 22.61 2.71
CA LEU A 53 0.88 21.21 2.33
C LEU A 53 0.15 20.33 3.35
N GLU A 54 0.24 20.64 4.64
CA GLU A 54 -0.48 19.97 5.72
C GLU A 54 -2.01 20.15 5.60
N GLU A 55 -2.47 21.38 5.33
CA GLU A 55 -3.89 21.68 5.09
C GLU A 55 -4.44 20.91 3.89
N ILE A 56 -3.70 20.93 2.77
CA ILE A 56 -4.04 20.19 1.55
C ILE A 56 -4.08 18.69 1.83
N ALA A 57 -3.10 18.15 2.57
CA ALA A 57 -3.05 16.74 2.93
C ALA A 57 -4.26 16.32 3.78
N SER A 58 -4.61 17.12 4.79
CA SER A 58 -5.78 16.90 5.63
C SER A 58 -7.07 16.84 4.80
N ILE A 59 -7.23 17.75 3.84
CA ILE A 59 -8.41 17.79 2.97
C ILE A 59 -8.45 16.60 2.00
N LEU A 60 -7.31 16.21 1.44
CA LEU A 60 -7.19 15.04 0.57
C LEU A 60 -7.23 13.70 1.33
N GLY A 61 -7.29 13.73 2.67
CA GLY A 61 -7.34 12.57 3.55
C GLY A 61 -6.06 11.74 3.49
N VAL A 62 -4.90 12.40 3.38
CA VAL A 62 -3.56 11.80 3.38
C VAL A 62 -2.66 12.56 4.36
N THR A 63 -1.46 12.05 4.65
CA THR A 63 -0.46 12.82 5.41
C THR A 63 0.44 13.63 4.48
N LYS A 64 1.12 14.63 5.04
CA LYS A 64 2.14 15.42 4.33
C LYS A 64 3.20 14.51 3.71
N GLU A 65 3.72 13.55 4.49
CA GLU A 65 4.71 12.57 4.04
C GLU A 65 4.13 11.68 2.94
N GLY A 66 2.83 11.40 2.98
CA GLY A 66 2.11 10.68 1.93
C GLY A 66 2.16 11.41 0.59
N ILE A 67 2.04 12.74 0.59
CA ILE A 67 2.19 13.56 -0.62
C ILE A 67 3.66 13.61 -1.06
N GLU A 68 4.59 13.81 -0.14
CA GLU A 68 6.02 13.90 -0.46
C GLU A 68 6.58 12.59 -1.02
N ASN A 69 6.13 11.44 -0.52
CA ASN A 69 6.58 10.13 -0.97
C ASN A 69 5.70 9.53 -2.07
N PHE A 70 4.68 10.26 -2.53
CA PHE A 70 3.78 9.79 -3.58
C PHE A 70 4.55 9.49 -4.88
N SER A 71 4.32 8.28 -5.41
CA SER A 71 4.78 7.81 -6.71
C SER A 71 3.63 7.07 -7.38
N GLU A 72 3.30 7.45 -8.60
CA GLU A 72 2.25 6.80 -9.38
C GLU A 72 2.60 5.34 -9.63
N GLU A 73 3.86 5.03 -9.91
CA GLU A 73 4.33 3.67 -10.12
C GLU A 73 4.10 2.81 -8.88
N ALA A 74 4.35 3.34 -7.68
CA ALA A 74 4.07 2.64 -6.44
C ALA A 74 2.56 2.35 -6.29
N VAL A 75 1.70 3.32 -6.59
CA VAL A 75 0.23 3.16 -6.53
C VAL A 75 -0.27 2.17 -7.57
N PHE A 76 0.17 2.27 -8.82
CA PHE A 76 -0.21 1.34 -9.89
C PHE A 76 0.31 -0.07 -9.65
N ASN A 77 1.51 -0.23 -9.08
CA ASN A 77 2.02 -1.54 -8.68
C ASN A 77 1.15 -2.16 -7.57
N ILE A 78 0.72 -1.37 -6.58
CA ILE A 78 -0.21 -1.82 -5.54
C ILE A 78 -1.55 -2.23 -6.17
N ILE A 79 -2.15 -1.36 -6.99
CA ILE A 79 -3.42 -1.62 -7.70
C ILE A 79 -3.31 -2.88 -8.55
N ASN A 80 -2.29 -3.00 -9.42
CA ASN A 80 -2.12 -4.16 -10.29
C ASN A 80 -1.93 -5.46 -9.50
N ASN A 81 -1.24 -5.43 -8.36
CA ASN A 81 -1.11 -6.60 -7.49
C ASN A 81 -2.39 -6.89 -6.69
N THR A 82 -3.26 -5.89 -6.46
CA THR A 82 -4.54 -6.05 -5.74
C THR A 82 -5.66 -6.58 -6.64
N PHE A 83 -5.66 -6.25 -7.94
CA PHE A 83 -6.74 -6.63 -8.87
C PHE A 83 -6.48 -7.92 -9.66
N LYS A 84 -5.23 -8.39 -9.73
CA LYS A 84 -4.89 -9.65 -10.43
C LYS A 84 -4.90 -10.89 -9.55
N ASP A 85 -4.96 -10.72 -8.24
CA ASP A 85 -4.94 -11.83 -7.32
C ASP A 85 -5.94 -11.56 -6.19
N ASN A 86 -6.67 -12.58 -5.74
CA ASN A 86 -7.47 -12.51 -4.51
C ASN A 86 -6.54 -12.42 -3.27
N SER A 87 -5.56 -11.52 -3.30
CA SER A 87 -4.54 -11.36 -2.28
C SER A 87 -4.88 -10.16 -1.42
N SER A 88 -5.61 -10.46 -0.36
CA SER A 88 -5.62 -9.74 0.91
C SER A 88 -4.54 -8.67 1.07
N ASN A 89 -4.97 -7.41 1.17
CA ASN A 89 -4.36 -6.30 1.90
C ASN A 89 -3.00 -6.59 2.58
N ASN A 90 -1.90 -6.21 1.93
CA ASN A 90 -0.60 -6.06 2.59
C ASN A 90 -0.45 -4.69 3.28
N ASN A 91 -1.48 -4.27 4.04
CA ASN A 91 -1.31 -3.35 5.16
C ASN A 91 -1.03 -4.14 6.44
N ASN A 92 -0.17 -5.14 6.35
CA ASN A 92 0.28 -5.90 7.51
C ASN A 92 1.55 -5.24 8.05
N TYR A 93 1.35 -4.10 8.71
CA TYR A 93 2.26 -3.67 9.77
C TYR A 93 2.56 -4.90 10.64
N LEU A 94 3.82 -5.33 10.70
CA LEU A 94 4.32 -6.32 11.66
C LEU A 94 3.56 -7.67 11.71
N CYS A 95 3.53 -8.42 10.62
CA CYS A 95 3.40 -9.87 10.79
C CYS A 95 4.77 -10.52 10.67
N THR A 96 5.41 -10.72 11.81
CA THR A 96 6.65 -11.52 12.00
C THR A 96 6.41 -13.02 11.73
N ILE A 97 5.28 -13.38 11.13
CA ILE A 97 4.89 -14.75 10.84
C ILE A 97 4.87 -14.89 9.33
N ASN A 98 5.90 -15.55 8.79
CA ASN A 98 5.93 -15.93 7.40
C ASN A 98 4.89 -17.05 7.17
N PRO A 99 3.78 -16.81 6.44
CA PRO A 99 2.70 -17.79 6.31
C PRO A 99 3.17 -19.06 5.58
N ILE A 100 4.18 -18.97 4.71
CA ILE A 100 4.77 -20.12 4.02
C ILE A 100 5.45 -21.05 5.04
N GLU A 101 6.18 -20.49 6.00
CA GLU A 101 6.86 -21.26 7.04
C GLU A 101 5.88 -22.01 7.94
N LYS A 102 4.73 -21.39 8.26
CA LYS A 102 3.66 -22.05 9.03
C LYS A 102 2.95 -23.16 8.26
N ILE A 103 2.82 -23.02 6.94
CA ILE A 103 2.28 -24.07 6.08
C ILE A 103 3.23 -25.26 6.04
N ILE A 104 4.54 -25.03 5.92
CA ILE A 104 5.55 -26.09 5.95
C ILE A 104 5.51 -26.83 7.30
N GLU A 105 5.49 -26.11 8.41
CA GLU A 105 5.39 -26.69 9.77
C GLU A 105 4.13 -27.57 9.94
N LEU A 106 2.99 -27.15 9.37
CA LEU A 106 1.75 -27.93 9.37
C LEU A 106 1.88 -29.23 8.56
N TYR A 107 2.49 -29.17 7.37
CA TYR A 107 2.71 -30.35 6.53
C TYR A 107 3.65 -31.36 7.20
N GLU A 108 4.73 -30.90 7.83
CA GLU A 108 5.66 -31.77 8.56
C GLU A 108 4.94 -32.52 9.70
N ARG A 109 4.09 -31.81 10.48
CA ARG A 109 3.27 -32.44 11.53
C ARG A 109 2.28 -33.45 10.99
N LEU A 110 1.62 -33.15 9.87
CA LEU A 110 0.65 -34.05 9.25
C LEU A 110 1.34 -35.34 8.78
N VAL A 111 2.49 -35.22 8.12
CA VAL A 111 3.31 -36.36 7.71
C VAL A 111 3.73 -37.20 8.92
N GLN A 112 4.12 -36.57 10.03
CA GLN A 112 4.47 -37.29 11.25
C GLN A 112 3.26 -38.03 11.84
N ALA A 113 2.10 -37.39 11.91
CA ALA A 113 0.87 -38.02 12.42
C ALA A 113 0.45 -39.24 11.58
N GLU A 114 0.59 -39.17 10.25
CA GLU A 114 0.33 -40.32 9.37
C GLU A 114 1.33 -41.46 9.63
N LYS A 115 2.63 -41.16 9.79
CA LYS A 115 3.63 -42.18 10.13
C LYS A 115 3.36 -42.84 11.48
N ASP A 116 3.02 -42.07 12.50
CA ASP A 116 2.72 -42.58 13.84
C ASP A 116 1.46 -43.47 13.83
N LYS A 117 0.45 -43.09 13.04
CA LYS A 117 -0.76 -43.89 12.84
C LYS A 117 -0.46 -45.20 12.13
N VAL A 118 0.34 -45.19 11.07
CA VAL A 118 0.76 -46.42 10.36
C VAL A 118 1.53 -47.33 11.30
N ALA A 119 2.51 -46.81 12.03
CA ALA A 119 3.29 -47.60 12.99
C ALA A 119 2.42 -48.19 14.13
N TYR A 120 1.40 -47.46 14.57
CA TYR A 120 0.43 -47.98 15.53
C TYR A 120 -0.42 -49.12 14.95
N LEU A 121 -0.87 -48.97 13.70
CA LEU A 121 -1.64 -50.01 13.00
C LEU A 121 -0.79 -51.27 12.75
N GLU A 122 0.47 -51.12 12.35
CA GLU A 122 1.43 -52.23 12.21
C GLU A 122 1.60 -52.99 13.53
N LYS A 123 1.81 -52.28 14.65
CA LYS A 123 1.88 -52.91 15.98
C LYS A 123 0.61 -53.64 16.40
N LEU A 124 -0.56 -53.22 15.93
CA LEU A 124 -1.82 -53.93 16.19
C LEU A 124 -1.95 -55.19 15.32
N LEU A 125 -1.46 -55.14 14.09
CA LEU A 125 -1.44 -56.29 13.18
C LEU A 125 -0.43 -57.35 13.64
N ASP A 126 0.75 -56.95 14.13
CA ASP A 126 1.79 -57.86 14.63
C ASP A 126 1.42 -58.56 15.96
N LYS A 127 0.40 -58.08 16.67
CA LYS A 127 -0.11 -58.69 17.92
C LYS A 127 -1.18 -59.75 17.70
N LYS A 128 -1.51 -60.08 16.44
CA LYS A 128 -2.52 -61.06 16.06
C LYS A 128 -1.87 -62.33 15.52
#